data_AF-A0A6N6KCJ9-F1
#
_entry.id   AF-A0A6N6KCJ9-F1
#
_cell.length_a   1.000
_cell.length_b   1.000
_cell.length_c   1.000
_cell.angle_alpha   90.00
_cell.angle_beta   90.00
_cell.angle_gamma   90.00
#
_symmetry.space_group_name_H-M   'P 1'
#
loop_
_entity.id
_entity.type
_entity.pdbx_description
1 polymer ?
#
loop_
_entity_poly.entity_id
_entity_poly.type
_entity_poly.pdbx_seq_one_letter_code
_entity_poly.pdbx_strand_id
1 'polypeptide(L)'
;MPKPIKRHVSLQPLSRDHHRGLLLCFKIREGLKRNVEPERIKAYTDWSWEHELAPHFELEEKFTFTVLGKNHPHVRQALSEHQELKTLFEKKSDLKEVLIKIEEKLKQHIRFEERILFNEIQNHATQEQLSKIEQSHTVPENCEFWPDKFWE
;
A
#
# COMPACT_ATOMS: atom_id res chain seq x y z
N MET A 1 -10.20 -20.44 9.95
CA MET A 1 -9.69 -19.12 9.51
C MET A 1 -8.67 -18.64 10.52
N PRO A 2 -7.54 -18.04 10.14
CA PRO A 2 -6.62 -17.46 11.11
C PRO A 2 -7.32 -16.35 11.90
N LYS A 3 -6.96 -16.22 13.19
CA LYS A 3 -7.54 -15.21 14.08
C LYS A 3 -7.25 -13.80 13.50
N PRO A 4 -8.24 -12.89 13.47
CA PRO A 4 -8.00 -11.51 13.06
C PRO A 4 -6.89 -10.89 13.90
N ILE A 5 -5.93 -10.23 13.25
CA ILE A 5 -4.86 -9.50 13.93
C ILE A 5 -5.49 -8.28 14.61
N LYS A 6 -5.31 -8.16 15.93
CA LYS A 6 -5.81 -7.01 16.68
C LYS A 6 -4.84 -5.84 16.50
N ARG A 7 -5.20 -4.91 15.61
CA ARG A 7 -4.45 -3.69 15.30
C ARG A 7 -4.73 -2.57 16.30
N HIS A 8 -3.68 -1.95 16.81
CA HIS A 8 -3.76 -0.75 17.65
C HIS A 8 -4.46 0.39 16.92
N VAL A 9 -5.28 1.18 17.62
CA VAL A 9 -6.13 2.22 17.03
C VAL A 9 -5.36 3.18 16.12
N SER A 10 -4.17 3.60 16.57
CA SER A 10 -3.29 4.52 15.84
C SER A 10 -2.75 3.96 14.52
N LEU A 11 -2.71 2.63 14.34
CA LEU A 11 -2.26 2.00 13.10
C LEU A 11 -3.43 1.57 12.19
N GLN A 12 -4.67 1.62 12.68
CA GLN A 12 -5.83 1.23 11.88
C GLN A 12 -6.01 2.07 10.61
N PRO A 13 -5.74 3.39 10.59
CA PRO A 13 -5.83 4.18 9.36
C PRO A 13 -4.92 3.65 8.24
N LEU A 14 -3.66 3.33 8.56
CA LEU A 14 -2.72 2.72 7.61
C LEU A 14 -3.24 1.35 7.13
N SER A 15 -3.77 0.51 8.03
CA SER A 15 -4.39 -0.76 7.64
C SER A 15 -5.64 -0.59 6.76
N ARG A 16 -6.34 0.56 6.80
CA ARG A 16 -7.45 0.86 5.88
C ARG A 16 -6.91 1.23 4.49
N ASP A 17 -5.81 1.96 4.41
CA ASP A 17 -5.15 2.22 3.12
C ASP A 17 -4.62 0.93 2.48
N HIS A 18 -4.13 -0.02 3.29
CA HIS A 18 -3.83 -1.37 2.82
C HIS A 18 -5.03 -2.10 2.20
N HIS A 19 -6.25 -1.89 2.72
CA HIS A 19 -7.43 -2.44 2.06
C HIS A 19 -7.67 -1.83 0.67
N ARG A 20 -7.40 -0.53 0.49
CA ARG A 20 -7.46 0.15 -0.82
C ARG A 20 -6.38 -0.40 -1.76
N GLY A 21 -5.15 -0.59 -1.29
CA GLY A 21 -4.07 -1.22 -2.06
C GLY A 21 -4.40 -2.66 -2.49
N LEU A 22 -5.06 -3.45 -1.62
CA LEU A 22 -5.55 -4.78 -1.97
C LEU A 22 -6.72 -4.73 -2.97
N LEU A 23 -7.59 -3.73 -2.87
CA LEU A 23 -8.65 -3.50 -3.84
C LEU A 23 -8.07 -3.13 -5.22
N LEU A 24 -7.02 -2.32 -5.26
CA LEU A 24 -6.27 -2.05 -6.50
C LEU A 24 -5.73 -3.35 -7.11
N CYS A 25 -5.10 -4.22 -6.31
CA CYS A 25 -4.63 -5.53 -6.77
C CYS A 25 -5.77 -6.38 -7.37
N PHE A 26 -6.93 -6.39 -6.73
CA PHE A 26 -8.13 -7.05 -7.26
C PHE A 26 -8.57 -6.45 -8.60
N LYS A 27 -8.66 -5.12 -8.70
CA LYS A 27 -9.09 -4.42 -9.91
C LYS A 27 -8.14 -4.69 -11.08
N ILE A 28 -6.83 -4.62 -10.87
CA ILE A 28 -5.81 -4.98 -11.88
C ILE A 28 -6.06 -6.39 -12.40
N ARG A 29 -6.19 -7.36 -11.48
CA ARG A 29 -6.42 -8.77 -11.84
C ARG A 29 -7.69 -8.96 -12.65
N GLU A 30 -8.77 -8.27 -12.28
CA GLU A 30 -10.06 -8.40 -12.96
C GLU A 30 -10.04 -7.76 -14.34
N GLY A 31 -9.40 -6.60 -14.50
CA GLY A 31 -9.18 -5.97 -15.80
C GLY A 31 -8.36 -6.88 -16.74
N LEU A 32 -7.27 -7.45 -16.25
CA LEU A 32 -6.43 -8.38 -17.02
C LEU A 32 -7.21 -9.63 -17.44
N LYS A 33 -8.00 -10.21 -16.52
CA LYS A 33 -8.85 -11.39 -16.79
C LYS A 33 -9.92 -11.12 -17.86
N ARG A 34 -10.44 -9.89 -17.89
CA ARG A 34 -11.44 -9.44 -18.87
C ARG A 34 -10.82 -8.99 -20.20
N ASN A 35 -9.50 -9.11 -20.37
CA ASN A 35 -8.75 -8.61 -21.52
C ASN A 35 -9.00 -7.11 -21.79
N VAL A 36 -9.13 -6.31 -20.73
CA VAL A 36 -9.16 -4.85 -20.84
C VAL A 36 -7.81 -4.36 -21.37
N GLU A 37 -7.82 -3.35 -22.25
CA GLU A 37 -6.61 -2.70 -22.75
C GLU A 37 -5.68 -2.29 -21.59
N PRO A 38 -4.39 -2.70 -21.60
CA PRO A 38 -3.46 -2.41 -20.51
C PRO A 38 -3.36 -0.93 -20.15
N GLU A 39 -3.52 -0.03 -21.11
CA GLU A 39 -3.48 1.42 -20.94
C GLU A 39 -4.62 1.92 -20.04
N ARG A 40 -5.81 1.34 -20.14
CA ARG A 40 -6.96 1.70 -19.29
C ARG A 40 -6.74 1.28 -17.84
N ILE A 41 -6.21 0.08 -17.65
CA ILE A 41 -5.83 -0.41 -16.32
C ILE A 41 -4.71 0.47 -15.77
N LYS A 42 -3.69 0.78 -16.59
CA LYS A 42 -2.54 1.60 -16.21
C LYS A 42 -2.95 3.01 -15.78
N ALA A 43 -3.91 3.63 -16.46
CA ALA A 43 -4.43 4.94 -16.10
C ALA A 43 -4.99 4.95 -14.66
N TYR A 44 -5.77 3.92 -14.30
CA TYR A 44 -6.28 3.79 -12.94
C TYR A 44 -5.19 3.49 -11.92
N THR A 45 -4.23 2.62 -12.25
CA THR A 45 -3.12 2.31 -11.34
C THR A 45 -2.24 3.52 -11.09
N ASP A 46 -2.04 4.39 -12.09
CA ASP A 46 -1.25 5.62 -11.96
C ASP A 46 -1.98 6.64 -11.08
N TRP A 47 -3.29 6.75 -11.25
CA TRP A 47 -4.11 7.57 -10.36
C TRP A 47 -4.07 7.07 -8.90
N SER A 48 -4.27 5.76 -8.66
CA SER A 48 -4.17 5.18 -7.32
C SER A 48 -2.77 5.30 -6.73
N TRP A 49 -1.72 5.24 -7.55
CA TRP A 49 -0.36 5.49 -7.09
C TRP A 49 -0.20 6.91 -6.55
N GLU A 50 -0.59 7.90 -7.33
CA GLU A 50 -0.42 9.32 -6.98
C GLU A 50 -1.28 9.74 -5.78
N HIS A 51 -2.51 9.24 -5.68
CA HIS A 51 -3.49 9.73 -4.70
C HIS A 51 -3.59 8.84 -3.45
N GLU A 52 -3.20 7.57 -3.53
CA GLU A 52 -3.39 6.62 -2.44
C GLU A 52 -2.06 6.03 -1.95
N LEU A 53 -1.30 5.35 -2.83
CA LEU A 53 -0.15 4.55 -2.40
C LEU A 53 1.11 5.37 -2.09
N ALA A 54 1.48 6.33 -2.93
CA ALA A 54 2.68 7.13 -2.68
C ALA A 54 2.55 7.97 -1.40
N PRO A 55 1.44 8.68 -1.13
CA PRO A 55 1.24 9.36 0.15
C PRO A 55 1.24 8.41 1.34
N HIS A 56 0.66 7.22 1.19
CA HIS A 56 0.67 6.19 2.23
C HIS A 56 2.09 5.74 2.58
N PHE A 57 2.92 5.41 1.60
CA PHE A 57 4.33 5.05 1.82
C PHE A 57 5.10 6.18 2.49
N GLU A 58 4.89 7.44 2.10
CA GLU A 58 5.54 8.57 2.75
C GLU A 58 5.19 8.69 4.25
N LEU A 59 3.93 8.45 4.62
CA LEU A 59 3.51 8.44 6.03
C LEU A 59 4.23 7.32 6.81
N GLU A 60 4.34 6.14 6.21
CA GLU A 60 4.99 5.01 6.85
C GLU A 60 6.48 5.25 7.08
N GLU A 61 7.19 5.72 6.04
CA GLU A 61 8.62 5.99 6.11
C GLU A 61 8.95 7.11 7.11
N LYS A 62 8.11 8.14 7.17
CA LYS A 62 8.33 9.33 7.99
C LYS A 62 7.94 9.13 9.45
N PHE A 63 6.92 8.34 9.73
CA PHE A 63 6.35 8.22 11.08
C PHE A 63 6.39 6.79 11.60
N THR A 64 5.87 5.84 10.84
CA THR A 64 5.64 4.46 11.31
C THR A 64 6.93 3.66 11.44
N PHE A 65 7.77 3.60 10.39
CA PHE A 65 9.01 2.82 10.38
C PHE A 65 10.08 3.39 11.31
N THR A 66 9.98 4.68 11.65
CA THR A 66 10.91 5.32 12.59
C THR A 66 10.87 4.73 14.00
N VAL A 67 9.78 4.04 14.36
CA VAL A 67 9.63 3.35 15.65
C VAL A 67 10.71 2.28 15.86
N LEU A 68 10.96 1.45 14.84
CA LEU A 68 11.98 0.40 14.90
C LEU A 68 13.37 0.90 14.47
N GLY A 69 13.41 2.03 13.76
CA GLY A 69 14.63 2.64 13.25
C GLY A 69 15.06 2.09 11.88
N LYS A 70 15.75 2.92 11.10
CA LYS A 70 16.10 2.65 9.68
C LYS A 70 16.98 1.41 9.46
N ASN A 71 17.70 0.95 10.48
CA ASN A 71 18.57 -0.21 10.39
C ASN A 71 17.87 -1.54 10.68
N HIS A 72 16.61 -1.51 11.13
CA HIS A 72 15.85 -2.72 11.40
C HIS A 72 15.66 -3.54 10.11
N PRO A 73 15.91 -4.87 10.11
CA PRO A 73 15.83 -5.69 8.89
C PRO A 73 14.51 -5.55 8.13
N HIS A 74 13.37 -5.59 8.85
CA HIS A 74 12.05 -5.45 8.25
C HIS A 74 11.77 -4.04 7.72
N VAL A 75 12.34 -2.99 8.33
CA VAL A 75 12.24 -1.62 7.80
C VAL A 75 13.04 -1.49 6.51
N ARG A 76 14.27 -2.03 6.46
CA ARG A 76 15.05 -2.04 5.22
C ARG A 76 14.37 -2.81 4.10
N GLN A 77 13.71 -3.91 4.43
CA GLN A 77 12.91 -4.66 3.47
C GLN A 77 11.75 -3.81 2.94
N ALA A 78 10.93 -3.21 3.82
CA ALA A 78 9.81 -2.35 3.41
C ALA A 78 10.26 -1.21 2.49
N LEU A 79 11.33 -0.48 2.88
CA LEU A 79 11.90 0.60 2.07
C LEU A 79 12.39 0.12 0.70
N SER A 80 12.99 -1.07 0.64
CA SER A 80 13.41 -1.66 -0.64
C SER A 80 12.21 -2.04 -1.50
N GLU A 81 11.15 -2.58 -0.91
CA GLU A 81 9.91 -2.95 -1.60
C GLU A 81 9.17 -1.70 -2.10
N HIS A 82 9.14 -0.61 -1.32
CA HIS A 82 8.59 0.70 -1.75
C HIS A 82 9.30 1.21 -3.00
N GLN A 83 10.64 1.16 -3.01
CA GLN A 83 11.42 1.61 -4.15
C GLN A 83 11.20 0.73 -5.40
N GLU A 84 11.08 -0.60 -5.23
CA GLU A 84 10.74 -1.52 -6.32
C GLU A 84 9.36 -1.19 -6.88
N LEU A 85 8.35 -1.02 -6.02
CA LEU A 85 6.99 -0.67 -6.41
C LEU A 85 6.92 0.67 -7.15
N LYS A 86 7.57 1.71 -6.61
CA LYS A 86 7.68 3.02 -7.26
C LYS A 86 8.21 2.89 -8.69
N THR A 87 9.28 2.13 -8.86
CA THR A 87 9.88 1.89 -10.19
C THR A 87 8.89 1.21 -11.14
N LEU A 88 8.08 0.26 -10.64
CA LEU A 88 7.05 -0.41 -11.44
C LEU A 88 5.92 0.56 -11.85
N PHE A 89 5.45 1.41 -10.95
CA PHE A 89 4.40 2.40 -11.27
C PHE A 89 4.90 3.44 -12.29
N GLU A 90 6.18 3.83 -12.23
CA GLU A 90 6.76 4.80 -13.16
C GLU A 90 6.99 4.23 -14.58
N LYS A 91 7.00 2.90 -14.76
CA LYS A 91 7.18 2.27 -16.08
C LYS A 91 6.04 2.61 -17.05
N LYS A 92 6.42 2.85 -18.31
CA LYS A 92 5.51 3.21 -19.42
C LYS A 92 5.53 2.21 -20.59
N SER A 93 6.38 1.18 -20.54
CA SER A 93 6.42 0.08 -21.51
C SER A 93 5.97 -1.23 -20.88
N ASP A 94 5.69 -2.24 -21.71
CA ASP A 94 5.40 -3.62 -21.28
C ASP A 94 4.25 -3.69 -20.25
N LEU A 95 3.22 -2.85 -20.45
CA LEU A 95 2.21 -2.53 -19.44
C LEU A 95 1.55 -3.77 -18.85
N LYS A 96 1.22 -4.77 -19.67
CA LYS A 96 0.63 -6.02 -19.19
C LYS A 96 1.52 -6.74 -18.17
N GLU A 97 2.82 -6.83 -18.44
CA GLU A 97 3.78 -7.46 -17.52
C GLU A 97 3.99 -6.62 -16.27
N VAL A 98 4.09 -5.29 -16.43
CA VAL A 98 4.20 -4.34 -15.32
C VAL A 98 3.00 -4.45 -14.37
N LEU A 99 1.78 -4.50 -14.91
CA LEU A 99 0.55 -4.62 -14.12
C LEU A 99 0.50 -5.93 -13.32
N ILE A 100 0.93 -7.05 -13.90
CA ILE A 100 1.04 -8.33 -13.19
C ILE A 100 2.04 -8.19 -12.03
N LYS A 101 3.21 -7.59 -12.27
CA LYS A 101 4.22 -7.39 -11.23
C LYS A 101 3.74 -6.48 -10.11
N ILE A 102 3.03 -5.39 -10.44
CA ILE A 102 2.42 -4.49 -9.44
C ILE A 102 1.45 -5.27 -8.55
N GLU A 103 0.53 -6.04 -9.15
CA GLU A 103 -0.45 -6.84 -8.40
C GLU A 103 0.22 -7.80 -7.42
N GLU A 104 1.24 -8.52 -7.88
CA GLU A 104 1.92 -9.52 -7.08
C GLU A 104 2.74 -8.89 -5.95
N LYS A 105 3.56 -7.89 -6.29
CA LYS A 105 4.49 -7.24 -5.36
C LYS A 105 3.76 -6.44 -4.30
N LEU A 106 2.76 -5.64 -4.68
CA LEU A 106 2.00 -4.82 -3.74
C LEU A 106 1.24 -5.71 -2.75
N LYS A 107 0.60 -6.78 -3.23
CA LYS A 107 -0.08 -7.75 -2.38
C LYS A 107 0.87 -8.46 -1.41
N GLN A 108 2.08 -8.81 -1.84
CA GLN A 108 3.09 -9.43 -0.99
C GLN A 108 3.58 -8.46 0.09
N HIS A 109 3.90 -7.24 -0.31
CA HIS A 109 4.32 -6.15 0.56
C HIS A 109 3.28 -5.85 1.66
N ILE A 110 2.03 -5.56 1.28
CA ILE A 110 0.93 -5.31 2.24
C ILE A 110 0.76 -6.48 3.21
N ARG A 111 0.88 -7.73 2.74
CA ARG A 111 0.76 -8.91 3.61
C ARG A 111 1.91 -9.02 4.58
N PHE A 112 3.13 -8.68 4.16
CA PHE A 112 4.31 -8.64 5.01
C PHE A 112 4.11 -7.60 6.11
N GLU A 113 3.71 -6.39 5.75
CA GLU A 113 3.56 -5.31 6.73
C GLU A 113 2.47 -5.60 7.76
N GLU A 114 1.29 -5.99 7.28
CA GLU A 114 0.18 -6.31 8.16
C GLU A 114 0.49 -7.45 9.12
N ARG A 115 1.19 -8.49 8.65
CA ARG A 115 1.41 -9.70 9.46
C ARG A 115 2.67 -9.65 10.31
N ILE A 116 3.67 -8.89 9.91
CA ILE A 116 4.99 -8.91 10.51
C ILE A 116 5.33 -7.51 11.01
N LEU A 117 5.59 -6.56 10.10
CA LEU A 117 6.17 -5.26 10.45
C LEU A 117 5.30 -4.46 11.42
N PHE A 118 4.01 -4.30 11.14
CA PHE A 118 3.13 -3.51 12.00
C PHE A 118 2.88 -4.18 13.36
N ASN A 119 2.97 -5.51 13.46
CA ASN A 119 2.91 -6.19 14.75
C ASN A 119 4.14 -5.88 15.60
N GLU A 120 5.32 -5.86 14.97
CA GLU A 120 6.55 -5.46 15.65
C GLU A 120 6.52 -4.00 16.06
N ILE A 121 6.10 -3.10 15.17
CA ILE A 121 5.95 -1.68 15.48
C ILE A 121 5.01 -1.49 16.67
N GLN A 122 3.84 -2.14 16.65
CA GLN A 122 2.88 -2.06 17.76
C GLN A 122 3.48 -2.54 19.10
N ASN A 123 4.36 -3.54 19.09
CA ASN A 123 4.97 -4.08 20.29
C ASN A 123 6.12 -3.21 20.85
N HIS A 124 6.74 -2.37 20.01
CA HIS A 124 7.88 -1.52 20.40
C HIS A 124 7.52 -0.04 20.54
N ALA A 125 6.41 0.42 19.95
CA ALA A 125 6.04 1.82 19.94
C ALA A 125 5.69 2.33 21.34
N THR A 126 6.21 3.50 21.69
CA THR A 126 5.77 4.25 22.87
C THR A 126 4.42 4.91 22.60
N GLN A 127 3.70 5.29 23.65
CA GLN A 127 2.44 6.02 23.52
C GLN A 127 2.59 7.34 22.74
N GLU A 128 3.73 8.02 22.90
CA GLU A 128 4.03 9.25 22.16
C GLU A 128 4.20 8.97 20.66
N GLN A 129 4.91 7.90 20.30
CA GLN A 129 5.08 7.48 18.90
C GLN A 129 3.75 7.07 18.26
N LEU A 130 2.92 6.29 18.98
CA LEU A 130 1.59 5.92 18.51
C LEU A 130 0.70 7.15 18.27
N SER A 131 0.73 8.11 19.20
CA SER A 131 -0.01 9.37 19.04
C SER A 131 0.46 10.18 17.82
N LYS A 132 1.77 10.22 17.56
CA LYS A 132 2.32 10.87 16.36
C LYS A 132 1.86 10.19 15.07
N ILE A 133 1.85 8.86 15.02
CA ILE A 133 1.35 8.12 13.86
C ILE A 133 -0.13 8.45 13.61
N GLU A 134 -0.95 8.43 14.65
CA GLU A 134 -2.38 8.73 14.56
C GLU A 134 -2.65 10.15 14.05
N GLN A 135 -1.92 11.14 14.54
CA GLN A 135 -2.07 12.54 14.14
C GLN A 135 -1.55 12.82 12.72
N SER A 136 -0.58 12.03 12.25
CA SER A 136 -0.01 12.19 10.91
C SER A 136 -0.97 11.76 9.80
N HIS A 137 -1.94 10.90 10.12
CA HIS A 137 -2.92 10.41 9.16
C HIS A 137 -4.09 11.39 9.06
N THR A 138 -4.05 12.23 8.04
CA THR A 138 -5.22 13.02 7.63
C THR A 138 -6.10 12.16 6.74
N VAL A 139 -7.38 11.99 7.09
CA VAL A 139 -8.35 11.27 6.25
C VAL A 139 -8.42 11.96 4.89
N PRO A 140 -8.06 11.29 3.78
CA PRO A 140 -8.25 11.86 2.45
C PRO A 140 -9.75 12.06 2.21
N GLU A 141 -10.15 13.26 1.79
CA GLU A 141 -11.49 13.51 1.29
C GLU A 141 -11.75 12.58 0.09
N ASN A 142 -12.91 11.91 0.11
CA ASN A 142 -13.41 10.94 -0.88
C ASN A 142 -12.76 11.03 -2.27
N CYS A 143 -11.75 10.20 -2.51
CA CYS A 143 -11.16 9.96 -3.83
C CYS A 143 -11.97 8.92 -4.64
N GLU A 144 -13.30 8.86 -4.51
CA GLU A 144 -14.09 7.74 -5.05
C GLU A 144 -14.47 7.86 -6.53
N PHE A 145 -14.21 8.99 -7.19
CA PHE A 145 -14.66 9.16 -8.57
C PHE A 145 -13.59 8.75 -9.59
N TRP A 146 -13.54 7.46 -9.90
CA TRP A 146 -12.91 6.96 -11.13
C TRP A 146 -14.00 6.57 -12.16
N PRO A 147 -14.09 7.27 -13.31
CA PRO A 147 -15.19 7.07 -14.26
C PRO A 147 -15.09 5.75 -15.04
N ASP A 148 -13.87 5.27 -15.30
CA ASP A 148 -13.64 4.06 -16.09
C ASP A 148 -13.58 2.81 -15.19
N LYS A 149 -14.75 2.26 -14.87
CA LYS A 149 -14.90 1.05 -14.04
C LYS A 149 -14.63 -0.24 -14.81
N PHE A 150 -13.45 -0.37 -15.39
CA PHE A 150 -13.08 -1.52 -16.23
C PHE A 150 -13.13 -2.90 -15.53
N TRP A 151 -13.22 -2.92 -14.20
CA TRP A 151 -13.30 -4.13 -13.38
C TRP A 151 -14.74 -4.67 -13.23
N GLU A 152 -15.75 -3.92 -13.68
CA GLU A 152 -17.19 -4.30 -13.60
C GLU A 152 -17.67 -5.04 -14.85
#